data_AF-A0A920NAV4-F1
#
_entry.id   AF-A0A920NAV4-F1
#
_cell.length_a   1.000
_cell.length_b   1.000
_cell.length_c   1.000
_cell.angle_alpha   90.00
_cell.angle_beta   90.00
_cell.angle_gamma   90.00
#
_symmetry.space_group_name_H-M   'P 1'
#
loop_
_entity.id
_entity.type
_entity.pdbx_description
1 polymer ?
#
loop_
_entity_poly.entity_id
_entity_poly.type
_entity_poly.pdbx_seq_one_letter_code
_entity_poly.pdbx_strand_id
1 'polypeptide(L)' 'MSDSGGLDKVLFFDVPEDVLVERLSGRVICSSCQIPYNLVFSPPKSPDACDTCNSSLYQREDDKPEVVRNRLPRLHA' A
#
# COMPACT_ATOMS: atom_id res chain seq x y z
N MET A 1 -17.55 -35.43 -14.61
CA MET A 1 -17.73 -33.99 -14.86
C MET A 1 -16.50 -33.30 -14.32
N SER A 2 -15.47 -33.18 -15.16
CA SER A 2 -14.16 -32.65 -14.78
C SER A 2 -14.12 -31.17 -15.15
N ASP A 3 -14.25 -30.30 -14.14
CA ASP A 3 -13.91 -28.89 -14.28
C ASP A 3 -12.39 -28.79 -14.36
N SER A 4 -11.87 -28.62 -15.57
CA SER A 4 -10.46 -28.30 -15.79
C SER A 4 -10.29 -26.82 -15.44
N GLY A 5 -10.05 -26.52 -14.15
CA GLY A 5 -9.86 -25.16 -13.65
C GLY A 5 -8.89 -24.36 -14.51
N GLY A 6 -9.45 -23.54 -15.40
CA GLY A 6 -8.73 -22.68 -16.32
C GLY A 6 -8.49 -21.31 -15.72
N LEU A 7 -7.47 -20.62 -16.21
CA LEU A 7 -7.21 -19.23 -15.85
C LEU A 7 -8.17 -18.31 -16.63
N ASP A 8 -9.12 -17.69 -15.95
CA ASP A 8 -10.12 -16.84 -16.62
C ASP A 8 -9.50 -15.56 -17.18
N LYS A 9 -8.73 -14.83 -16.35
CA LYS A 9 -8.10 -13.55 -16.70
C LYS A 9 -6.86 -13.27 -15.84
N VAL A 10 -5.94 -12.47 -16.40
CA VAL A 10 -4.85 -11.82 -15.67
C VAL A 10 -4.97 -10.32 -15.88
N LEU A 11 -4.94 -9.55 -14.79
CA LEU A 11 -4.92 -8.10 -14.83
C LEU A 11 -3.52 -7.61 -14.47
N PHE A 12 -2.88 -6.95 -15.44
CA PHE A 12 -1.59 -6.31 -15.25
C PHE A 12 -1.79 -4.80 -15.10
N PHE A 13 -1.29 -4.26 -14.00
CA PHE A 13 -1.31 -2.82 -13.74
C PHE A 13 0.07 -2.25 -14.05
N ASP A 14 0.18 -1.61 -15.21
CA ASP A 14 1.38 -0.87 -15.62
C ASP A 14 1.27 0.57 -15.13
N VAL A 15 2.14 0.95 -14.19
CA VAL A 15 2.13 2.26 -13.56
C VAL A 15 3.56 2.76 -13.36
N PRO A 16 3.81 4.08 -13.48
CA PRO A 16 5.14 4.63 -13.27
C PRO A 16 5.69 4.33 -11.87
N GLU A 17 7.00 4.08 -11.77
CA GLU A 17 7.67 3.78 -10.50
C GLU A 17 7.45 4.87 -9.46
N ASP A 18 7.55 6.15 -9.86
CA ASP A 18 7.34 7.27 -8.94
C ASP A 18 5.94 7.28 -8.33
N VAL A 19 4.92 6.88 -9.09
CA VAL A 19 3.54 6.75 -8.60
C VAL A 19 3.43 5.59 -7.60
N LEU A 20 4.13 4.48 -7.86
CA LEU A 20 4.20 3.36 -6.90
C LEU A 20 4.88 3.77 -5.60
N VAL A 21 6.00 4.49 -5.70
CA VAL A 21 6.76 4.98 -4.54
C VAL A 21 5.90 5.93 -3.71
N GLU A 22 5.28 6.93 -4.34
CA GLU A 22 4.39 7.87 -3.64
C GLU A 22 3.25 7.13 -2.92
N ARG A 23 2.62 6.18 -3.60
CA ARG A 23 1.48 5.45 -3.05
C ARG A 23 1.86 4.54 -1.89
N LEU A 24 2.99 3.86 -1.97
CA LEU A 24 3.48 2.97 -0.92
C LEU A 24 4.01 3.77 0.28
N SER A 25 4.76 4.84 0.01
CA SER A 25 5.33 5.66 1.08
C SER A 25 4.35 6.56 1.79
N GLY A 26 3.21 6.88 1.19
CA GLY A 26 2.13 7.57 1.91
C GLY A 26 1.39 6.69 2.92
N ARG A 27 1.68 5.38 3.01
CA ARG A 27 0.95 4.44 3.87
C ARG A 27 1.27 4.64 5.35
N VAL A 28 0.23 4.82 6.15
CA VAL A 28 0.29 4.80 7.62
C VAL A 28 -0.74 3.82 8.16
N ILE A 29 -0.48 3.20 9.30
CA ILE A 29 -1.28 2.11 9.85
C ILE A 29 -1.63 2.43 11.30
N CYS A 30 -2.85 2.11 11.71
CA CYS A 30 -3.24 2.21 13.10
C CYS A 30 -2.52 1.15 13.96
N SER A 31 -1.88 1.59 15.04
CA SER A 31 -1.16 0.73 16.00
C SER A 31 -2.05 -0.34 16.66
N SER A 32 -3.35 -0.08 16.80
CA SER A 32 -4.29 -0.99 17.48
C SER A 32 -5.08 -1.87 16.52
N CYS A 33 -5.85 -1.27 15.60
CA CYS A 33 -6.78 -2.02 14.74
C CYS A 33 -6.21 -2.37 13.36
N GLN A 34 -4.97 -1.93 13.06
CA GLN A 34 -4.26 -2.24 11.81
C GLN A 34 -4.95 -1.73 10.53
N ILE A 35 -5.93 -0.82 10.65
CA ILE A 35 -6.54 -0.15 9.50
C ILE A 35 -5.47 0.69 8.79
N PRO A 36 -5.27 0.49 7.47
CA PRO A 36 -4.35 1.31 6.69
C PRO A 36 -5.02 2.61 6.24
N TYR A 37 -4.23 3.67 6.19
CA TYR A 37 -4.55 4.96 5.59
C TYR A 37 -3.47 5.34 4.59
N ASN A 38 -3.73 6.35 3.77
CA ASN A 38 -2.71 6.99 2.95
C ASN A 38 -2.80 8.50 3.10
N LEU A 39 -1.70 9.14 3.50
CA LEU A 39 -1.66 10.57 3.83
C LEU A 39 -2.06 11.50 2.67
N VAL A 40 -2.01 11.04 1.42
CA VAL A 40 -2.34 11.81 0.21
C VAL A 40 -3.69 11.37 -0.36
N PHE A 41 -3.85 10.07 -0.61
CA PHE A 41 -4.97 9.52 -1.38
C PHE A 41 -6.20 9.15 -0.52
N SER A 42 -6.00 8.88 0.77
CA SER A 42 -7.07 8.50 1.70
C SER A 42 -6.65 8.85 3.13
N PRO A 43 -6.50 10.15 3.44
CA PRO A 43 -5.97 10.57 4.73
C PRO A 43 -6.96 10.24 5.86
N PRO A 44 -6.45 9.97 7.07
CA PRO A 44 -7.30 9.95 8.26
C PRO A 44 -7.93 11.33 8.48
N LYS A 45 -9.03 11.41 9.21
CA LYS A 45 -9.65 12.70 9.57
C LYS A 45 -8.75 13.53 10.47
N SER A 46 -7.94 12.87 11.30
CA SER A 46 -6.93 13.49 12.15
C SER A 46 -5.55 12.92 11.81
N PRO A 47 -4.51 13.76 11.62
CA PRO A 47 -3.20 13.31 11.14
C PRO A 47 -2.54 12.26 12.06
N ASP A 48 -2.83 12.29 13.35
CA ASP A 48 -2.15 11.47 14.36
C ASP A 48 -3.05 10.38 14.97
N ALA A 49 -4.31 10.26 14.53
CA ALA A 49 -5.29 9.38 15.17
C ALA A 49 -6.13 8.57 14.17
N CYS A 50 -6.33 7.30 14.49
CA CYS A 50 -7.22 6.42 13.76
C CYS A 50 -8.68 6.86 13.90
N ASP A 51 -9.38 6.99 12.77
CA ASP A 51 -10.79 7.39 12.72
C ASP A 51 -11.75 6.41 13.41
N THR A 52 -11.32 5.18 13.68
CA THR A 52 -12.16 4.12 14.25
C THR A 52 -11.92 3.89 15.74
N CYS A 53 -10.66 3.84 16.17
CA CYS A 53 -10.30 3.51 17.56
C CYS A 53 -9.47 4.58 18.26
N ASN A 54 -9.21 5.71 17.58
CA ASN A 54 -8.52 6.88 18.12
C ASN A 54 -7.07 6.62 18.62
N SER A 55 -6.49 5.46 18.27
CA SER A 55 -5.10 5.11 18.56
C SER A 55 -4.15 5.79 17.58
N SER A 56 -2.86 5.82 17.92
CA SER A 56 -1.83 6.44 17.09
C SER A 56 -1.64 5.72 15.75
N LEU A 57 -1.29 6.50 14.74
CA LEU A 57 -0.86 6.00 13.44
C LEU A 57 0.67 5.90 13.41
N TYR A 58 1.20 4.92 12.69
CA TYR A 58 2.62 4.76 12.47
C TYR A 58 2.90 4.36 11.02
N GLN A 59 4.06 4.75 10.52
CA GLN A 59 4.57 4.28 9.23
C GLN A 59 5.44 3.05 9.47
N ARG A 60 5.30 2.03 8.62
CA ARG A 60 6.19 0.87 8.68
C ARG A 60 7.56 1.24 8.13
N GLU A 61 8.60 0.66 8.70
CA GLU A 61 9.98 0.86 8.24
C GLU A 61 10.19 0.53 6.76
N ASP A 62 9.44 -0.44 6.24
CA ASP A 62 9.55 -0.84 4.85
C ASP A 62 8.75 -0.02 3.84
N ASP A 63 7.93 0.92 4.32
CA ASP A 63 7.19 1.87 3.50
C ASP A 63 7.99 3.15 3.25
N LYS A 64 9.17 3.30 3.87
CA LYS A 64 10.03 4.46 3.62
C LYS A 64 10.44 4.52 2.13
N PRO A 65 10.45 5.71 1.50
CA PRO A 65 10.68 5.86 0.05
C PRO A 65 11.93 5.17 -0.47
N GLU A 66 13.01 5.22 0.28
CA GLU A 66 14.29 4.57 -0.04
C GLU A 66 14.17 3.04 -0.02
N VAL A 67 13.42 2.47 0.92
CA VAL A 67 13.21 1.02 1.03
C VAL A 67 12.26 0.54 -0.04
N VAL A 68 11.21 1.32 -0.34
CA VAL A 68 10.25 1.01 -1.42
C VAL A 68 10.95 0.93 -2.77
N ARG A 69 11.78 1.93 -3.13
CA ARG A 69 12.55 1.91 -4.38
C ARG A 69 13.45 0.69 -4.50
N ASN A 70 14.10 0.29 -3.40
CA ASN A 70 14.95 -0.90 -3.39
C ASN A 70 14.17 -2.22 -3.53
N ARG A 71 12.87 -2.22 -3.17
CA ARG A 71 12.00 -3.40 -3.26
C ARG A 71 11.34 -3.56 -4.61
N LEU A 72 11.14 -2.48 -5.36
CA LEU A 72 10.56 -2.56 -6.69
C LEU A 72 11.57 -3.26 -7.61
N PRO A 73 11.31 -4.50 -8.05
CA PRO A 73 12.15 -5.10 -9.07
C PRO A 73 12.03 -4.25 -10.34
N ARG A 74 13.09 -4.19 -11.16
CA ARG A 74 13.01 -3.68 -12.52
C ARG A 74 12.12 -4.63 -13.32
N LEU A 75 10.81 -4.39 -13.29
CA LEU A 75 9.89 -5.05 -14.18
C LEU A 75 10.07 -4.35 -15.53
N HIS A 76 10.41 -5.15 -16.55
CA HIS A 76 10.99 -4.74 -17.84
C HIS A 76 12.53 -4.61 -17.79
N ALA A 77 13.21 -5.75 -17.93
CA ALA A 77 14.58 -5.83 -18.43
C ALA A 77 14.55 -6.39 -19.86
#